data_AF-T1D1I7-F1
#
_entry.id   AF-T1D1I7-F1
#
_cell.length_a   1.000
_cell.length_b   1.000
_cell.length_c   1.000
_cell.angle_alpha   90.00
_cell.angle_beta   90.00
_cell.angle_gamma   90.00
#
_symmetry.space_group_name_H-M   'P 1'
#
loop_
_entity.id
_entity.type
_entity.pdbx_description
1 polymer ?
#
loop_
_entity_poly.entity_id
_entity_poly.type
_entity_poly.pdbx_seq_one_letter_code
_entity_poly.pdbx_strand_id
1 'polypeptide(L)'
;MEERDWTGALAYWLGRRRRDTRRVLELIRTHGFSYAVRRVWLRIAGRLSGVPARRVRPLARVRVSSPVEGLHFPACTDPEVSIVIPCHAQNELTRACLSAIRQGSGEVPYEVIVVDDASPEPVADRLGPDVRGIRLLRNPT
;
A
#
# COMPACT_ATOMS: atom_id res chain seq x y z
N MET A 1 -19.15 1.18 -32.32
CA MET A 1 -19.00 -0.29 -32.20
C MET A 1 -17.50 -0.51 -32.16
N GLU A 2 -16.94 -0.48 -30.95
CA GLU A 2 -15.48 -0.50 -30.77
C GLU A 2 -15.16 -1.67 -29.84
N GLU A 3 -14.47 -2.62 -30.46
CA GLU A 3 -14.11 -3.93 -29.94
C GLU A 3 -13.15 -3.73 -28.76
N ARG A 4 -13.67 -3.91 -27.55
CA ARG A 4 -12.87 -3.77 -26.32
C ARG A 4 -11.89 -4.93 -26.26
N ASP A 5 -10.61 -4.60 -26.38
CA ASP A 5 -9.51 -5.55 -26.31
C ASP A 5 -9.37 -6.16 -24.90
N TRP A 6 -9.98 -7.32 -24.72
CA TRP A 6 -9.96 -8.10 -23.48
C TRP A 6 -8.67 -8.92 -23.31
N THR A 7 -7.79 -8.94 -24.31
CA THR A 7 -6.62 -9.83 -24.33
C THR A 7 -5.53 -9.38 -23.37
N GLY A 8 -5.29 -8.07 -23.24
CA GLY A 8 -4.31 -7.50 -22.30
C GLY A 8 -4.75 -7.57 -20.83
N ALA A 9 -6.02 -7.35 -20.55
CA ALA A 9 -6.58 -7.41 -19.19
C ALA A 9 -6.61 -8.85 -18.65
N LEU A 10 -6.90 -9.83 -19.50
CA LEU A 10 -6.91 -11.25 -19.13
C LEU A 10 -5.47 -11.79 -18.99
N ALA A 11 -4.51 -11.33 -19.79
CA ALA A 11 -3.09 -11.65 -19.62
C ALA A 11 -2.52 -11.08 -18.31
N TYR A 12 -2.91 -9.85 -17.94
CA TYR A 12 -2.59 -9.25 -16.65
C TYR A 12 -3.18 -10.04 -15.47
N TRP A 13 -4.42 -10.53 -15.61
CA TRP A 13 -5.11 -11.32 -14.57
C TRP A 13 -4.60 -12.77 -14.48
N LEU A 14 -4.26 -13.40 -15.61
CA LEU A 14 -3.73 -14.76 -15.67
C LEU A 14 -2.25 -14.82 -15.21
N GLY A 15 -1.45 -13.80 -15.52
CA GLY A 15 -0.09 -13.65 -14.99
C GLY A 15 -0.05 -13.44 -13.47
N ARG A 16 -1.12 -12.91 -12.89
CA ARG A 16 -1.30 -12.72 -11.44
C ARG A 16 -1.72 -14.00 -10.69
N ARG A 17 -2.05 -15.09 -11.39
CA ARG A 17 -2.48 -16.37 -10.79
C ARG A 17 -1.34 -17.35 -10.44
N ARG A 18 -0.08 -17.00 -10.67
CA ARG A 18 1.09 -17.90 -10.46
C ARG A 18 2.10 -17.48 -9.38
N ARG A 19 1.82 -16.45 -8.56
CA ARG A 19 2.74 -16.03 -7.48
C ARG A 19 2.27 -16.28 -6.05
N ASP A 20 1.01 -16.67 -5.85
CA ASP A 20 0.43 -16.85 -4.50
C ASP A 20 0.39 -18.29 -3.99
N THR A 21 0.60 -19.31 -4.81
CA THR A 21 0.53 -20.70 -4.32
C THR A 21 1.76 -21.11 -3.52
N ARG A 22 2.97 -20.67 -3.92
CA ARG A 22 4.22 -20.98 -3.18
C ARG A 22 4.34 -20.21 -1.87
N ARG A 23 3.96 -18.93 -1.83
CA ARG A 23 3.98 -18.11 -0.60
C ARG A 23 2.97 -18.58 0.45
N VAL A 24 1.79 -19.06 0.04
CA VAL A 24 0.80 -19.63 0.97
C VAL A 24 1.30 -20.95 1.55
N LEU A 25 1.92 -21.82 0.75
CA LEU A 25 2.52 -23.07 1.23
C LEU A 25 3.77 -22.86 2.09
N GLU A 26 4.61 -21.88 1.78
CA GLU A 26 5.79 -21.52 2.60
C GLU A 26 5.39 -20.89 3.93
N LEU A 27 4.33 -20.07 3.98
CA LEU A 27 3.77 -19.56 5.23
C LEU A 27 3.23 -20.68 6.13
N ILE A 28 2.53 -21.67 5.53
CA ILE A 28 1.99 -22.82 6.26
C ILE A 28 3.14 -23.68 6.83
N ARG A 29 4.25 -23.81 6.10
CA ARG A 29 5.41 -24.61 6.52
C ARG A 29 6.29 -23.95 7.59
N THR A 30 6.38 -22.62 7.62
CA THR A 30 7.28 -21.91 8.55
C THR A 30 6.62 -21.41 9.83
N HIS A 31 5.32 -21.10 9.82
CA HIS A 31 4.64 -20.45 10.96
C HIS A 31 3.41 -21.21 11.49
N GLY A 32 3.07 -22.35 10.89
CA GLY A 32 1.95 -23.21 11.29
C GLY A 32 0.57 -22.67 10.89
N PHE A 33 -0.39 -23.58 10.76
CA PHE A 33 -1.79 -23.32 10.39
C PHE A 33 -2.47 -22.23 11.27
N SER A 34 -2.02 -22.11 12.52
CA SER A 34 -2.46 -21.10 13.50
C SER A 34 -2.24 -19.65 13.04
N TYR A 35 -1.20 -19.37 12.24
CA TYR A 35 -0.93 -18.01 11.75
C TYR A 35 -1.84 -17.62 10.57
N ALA A 36 -2.13 -18.59 9.70
CA ALA A 36 -3.10 -18.42 8.62
C ALA A 36 -4.52 -18.22 9.19
N VAL A 37 -4.89 -19.01 10.20
CA VAL A 37 -6.16 -18.85 10.93
C VAL A 37 -6.20 -17.50 11.63
N ARG A 38 -5.14 -17.07 12.33
CA ARG A 38 -5.09 -15.74 12.98
C ARG A 38 -5.27 -14.58 12.00
N ARG A 39 -4.69 -14.67 10.80
CA ARG A 39 -4.86 -13.63 9.74
C ARG A 39 -6.27 -13.59 9.16
N VAL A 40 -6.93 -14.74 9.04
CA VAL A 40 -8.35 -14.83 8.69
C VAL A 40 -9.21 -14.33 9.85
N TRP A 41 -8.86 -14.68 11.09
CA TRP A 41 -9.55 -14.27 12.30
C TRP A 41 -9.46 -12.76 12.53
N LEU A 42 -8.33 -12.10 12.26
CA LEU A 42 -8.23 -10.64 12.33
C LEU A 42 -9.09 -9.93 11.28
N ARG A 43 -9.31 -10.53 10.11
CA ARG A 43 -10.23 -10.01 9.09
C ARG A 43 -11.70 -10.21 9.45
N ILE A 44 -12.03 -11.30 10.15
CA ILE A 44 -13.39 -11.62 10.61
C ILE A 44 -13.71 -10.87 11.91
N ALA A 45 -12.79 -10.82 12.87
CA ALA A 45 -12.92 -10.08 14.13
C ALA A 45 -12.93 -8.58 13.91
N GLY A 46 -12.22 -8.07 12.90
CA GLY A 46 -12.35 -6.67 12.45
C GLY A 46 -13.75 -6.29 11.96
N ARG A 47 -14.59 -7.27 11.57
CA ARG A 47 -16.03 -7.06 11.32
C ARG A 47 -16.87 -7.08 12.60
N LEU A 48 -16.39 -7.69 13.67
CA LEU A 48 -17.09 -7.79 14.96
C LEU A 48 -16.73 -6.65 15.92
N SER A 49 -15.56 -6.02 15.77
CA SER A 49 -15.07 -4.96 16.65
C SER A 49 -15.71 -3.57 16.42
N GLY A 50 -16.89 -3.51 15.81
CA GLY A 50 -17.75 -2.32 15.82
C GLY A 50 -17.16 -1.05 15.21
N VAL A 51 -15.99 -1.10 14.57
CA VAL A 51 -15.48 0.02 13.77
C VAL A 51 -16.52 0.22 12.67
N PRO A 52 -17.28 1.33 12.68
CA PRO A 52 -18.25 1.56 11.63
C PRO A 52 -17.45 1.49 10.34
N ALA A 53 -17.79 0.53 9.48
CA ALA A 53 -17.28 0.49 8.13
C ALA A 53 -17.83 1.74 7.45
N ARG A 54 -17.13 2.87 7.65
CA ARG A 54 -17.37 4.12 6.97
C ARG A 54 -17.36 3.71 5.51
N ARG A 55 -18.52 3.81 4.85
CA ARG A 55 -18.63 3.46 3.44
C ARG A 55 -17.57 4.28 2.73
N VAL A 56 -16.50 3.63 2.31
CA VAL A 56 -15.54 4.24 1.42
C VAL A 56 -16.33 4.43 0.14
N ARG A 57 -16.86 5.65 -0.06
CA ARG A 57 -17.39 6.04 -1.37
C ARG A 57 -16.29 5.68 -2.36
N PRO A 58 -16.59 4.99 -3.48
CA PRO A 58 -15.62 4.79 -4.54
C PRO A 58 -15.08 6.19 -4.82
N LEU A 59 -13.79 6.40 -4.57
CA LEU A 59 -13.17 7.69 -4.86
C LEU A 59 -13.40 7.87 -6.35
N ALA A 60 -14.29 8.81 -6.69
CA ALA A 60 -14.44 9.27 -8.06
C ALA A 60 -13.01 9.50 -8.55
N ARG A 61 -12.61 8.73 -9.57
CA ARG A 61 -11.25 8.59 -10.11
C ARG A 61 -10.38 9.73 -9.61
N VAL A 62 -9.54 9.46 -8.59
CA VAL A 62 -8.67 10.49 -7.99
C VAL A 62 -8.02 11.20 -9.16
N ARG A 63 -8.50 12.40 -9.49
CA ARG A 63 -7.76 13.28 -10.36
C ARG A 63 -6.53 13.53 -9.52
N VAL A 64 -5.39 13.02 -9.97
CA VAL A 64 -4.11 13.41 -9.39
C VAL A 64 -4.12 14.93 -9.54
N SER A 65 -4.47 15.62 -8.45
CA SER A 65 -4.28 17.05 -8.36
C SER A 65 -2.81 17.28 -8.61
N SER A 66 -2.48 18.44 -9.17
CA SER A 66 -1.08 18.87 -9.36
C SER A 66 -0.26 18.42 -8.15
N PRO A 67 0.86 17.69 -8.36
CA PRO A 67 1.67 17.18 -7.26
C PRO A 67 1.87 18.28 -6.23
N VAL A 68 1.54 18.02 -4.98
CA VAL A 68 1.85 18.97 -3.90
C VAL A 68 3.37 19.09 -3.87
N GLU A 69 3.88 20.28 -4.18
CA GLU A 69 5.30 20.56 -4.06
C GLU A 69 5.69 20.50 -2.57
N GLY A 70 6.76 19.77 -2.25
CA GLY A 70 7.22 19.61 -0.86
C GLY A 70 6.31 18.71 -0.02
N LEU A 71 6.39 17.40 -0.23
CA LEU A 71 5.69 16.42 0.60
C LEU A 71 6.39 16.23 1.95
N HIS A 72 6.01 17.06 2.91
CA HIS A 72 6.53 17.01 4.27
C HIS A 72 5.52 16.40 5.24
N PHE A 73 5.94 15.32 5.90
CA PHE A 73 5.20 14.67 6.98
C PHE A 73 5.79 15.09 8.33
N PRO A 74 4.94 15.41 9.34
CA PRO A 74 5.42 15.73 10.67
C PRO A 74 6.07 14.50 11.30
N ALA A 75 7.21 14.70 11.99
CA ALA A 75 7.80 13.63 12.79
C ALA A 75 6.85 13.30 13.95
N CYS A 76 6.47 12.03 14.06
CA CYS A 76 5.57 11.54 15.10
C CYS A 76 6.29 10.47 15.92
N THR A 77 6.60 10.79 17.19
CA THR A 77 7.32 9.87 18.10
C THR A 77 6.40 8.84 18.77
N ASP A 78 5.10 9.12 18.84
CA ASP A 78 4.08 8.26 19.41
C ASP A 78 2.84 8.23 18.50
N PRO A 79 2.90 7.53 17.35
CA PRO A 79 1.81 7.50 16.39
C PRO A 79 0.66 6.62 16.87
N GLU A 80 -0.56 7.14 16.84
CA GLU A 80 -1.77 6.32 17.02
C GLU A 80 -2.02 5.42 15.80
N VAL A 81 -1.55 5.84 14.63
CA VAL A 81 -1.72 5.12 13.36
C VAL A 81 -0.39 5.03 12.60
N SER A 82 -0.01 3.81 12.21
CA SER A 82 1.09 3.59 11.25
C SER A 82 0.53 3.25 9.87
N ILE A 83 0.82 4.08 8.87
CA ILE A 83 0.41 3.86 7.48
C ILE A 83 1.55 3.19 6.72
N VAL A 84 1.38 1.92 6.35
CA VAL A 84 2.37 1.13 5.60
C VAL A 84 2.03 1.10 4.11
N ILE A 85 2.95 1.57 3.27
CA ILE A 85 2.79 1.66 1.81
C ILE A 85 3.84 0.75 1.14
N PRO A 86 3.47 -0.47 0.72
CA PRO A 86 4.35 -1.30 -0.10
C PRO A 86 4.45 -0.72 -1.52
N CYS A 87 5.65 -0.65 -2.06
CA CYS A 87 5.89 -0.17 -3.42
C CYS A 87 6.91 -1.06 -4.14
N HIS A 88 6.74 -1.19 -5.45
CA HIS A 88 7.68 -1.89 -6.33
C HIS A 88 7.67 -1.22 -7.70
N ALA A 89 8.73 -0.48 -8.05
CA ALA A 89 8.88 0.23 -9.33
C ALA A 89 7.69 1.16 -9.71
N GLN A 90 6.89 1.60 -8.73
CA GLN A 90 5.71 2.46 -8.95
C GLN A 90 5.83 3.77 -8.19
N ASN A 91 6.88 4.52 -8.50
CA ASN A 91 7.25 5.75 -7.78
C ASN A 91 6.15 6.83 -7.91
N GLU A 92 5.61 7.04 -9.10
CA GLU A 92 4.54 8.02 -9.34
C GLU A 92 3.27 7.70 -8.55
N LEU A 93 2.88 6.42 -8.51
CA LEU A 93 1.72 6.01 -7.71
C LEU A 93 1.99 6.17 -6.21
N THR A 94 3.21 5.87 -5.77
CA THR A 94 3.63 6.05 -4.38
C THR A 94 3.56 7.52 -4.01
N ARG A 95 4.06 8.42 -4.86
CA ARG A 95 4.00 9.88 -4.66
C ARG A 95 2.56 10.40 -4.65
N ALA A 96 1.70 9.91 -5.54
CA ALA A 96 0.27 10.25 -5.54
C ALA A 96 -0.42 9.76 -4.26
N CYS A 97 -0.08 8.56 -3.77
CA CYS A 97 -0.59 8.03 -2.50
C CYS A 97 -0.16 8.90 -1.31
N LEU A 98 1.11 9.27 -1.23
CA LEU A 98 1.64 10.17 -0.21
C LEU A 98 0.95 11.54 -0.23
N SER A 99 0.73 12.11 -1.41
CA SER A 99 -0.02 13.36 -1.59
C SER A 99 -1.46 13.24 -1.07
N ALA A 100 -2.15 12.15 -1.40
CA ALA A 100 -3.50 11.89 -0.92
C ALA A 100 -3.57 11.73 0.61
N ILE A 101 -2.59 11.05 1.22
CA ILE A 101 -2.49 10.93 2.68
C ILE A 101 -2.31 12.32 3.29
N ARG A 102 -1.38 13.13 2.78
CA ARG A 102 -1.09 14.45 3.34
C ARG A 102 -2.29 15.40 3.30
N GLN A 103 -3.11 15.32 2.25
CA GLN A 103 -4.34 16.10 2.08
C GLN A 103 -5.51 15.55 2.90
N GLY A 104 -5.55 14.23 3.14
CA GLY A 104 -6.68 13.54 3.77
C GLY A 104 -6.49 13.20 5.25
N SER A 105 -5.28 13.32 5.78
CA SER A 105 -4.98 13.08 7.18
C SER A 105 -5.50 14.27 8.00
N GLY A 106 -6.53 14.04 8.80
CA GLY A 106 -7.03 15.02 9.78
C GLY A 106 -6.04 15.22 10.93
N GLU A 107 -6.56 15.38 12.15
CA GLU A 107 -5.76 15.71 13.34
C GLU A 107 -5.12 14.49 14.04
N VAL A 108 -5.38 13.27 13.55
CA VAL A 108 -4.84 12.04 14.15
C VAL A 108 -3.31 12.01 13.98
N PRO A 109 -2.52 11.73 15.02
CA PRO A 109 -1.07 11.56 14.89
C PRO A 109 -0.74 10.24 14.17
N TYR A 110 0.08 10.32 13.12
CA TYR A 110 0.44 9.15 12.32
C TYR A 110 1.89 9.17 11.86
N GLU A 111 2.42 7.99 11.57
CA GLU A 111 3.66 7.81 10.81
C GLU A 111 3.37 7.21 9.43
N VAL A 112 4.24 7.49 8.46
CA VAL A 112 4.18 6.89 7.13
C VAL A 112 5.44 6.07 6.89
N ILE A 113 5.23 4.79 6.60
CA ILE A 113 6.29 3.82 6.34
C ILE A 113 6.16 3.34 4.90
N VAL A 114 7.10 3.71 4.05
CA VAL A 114 7.18 3.21 2.68
C VAL A 114 8.09 1.99 2.68
N VAL A 115 7.61 0.88 2.11
CA VAL A 115 8.37 -0.38 2.02
C VAL A 115 8.63 -0.69 0.57
N ASP A 116 9.87 -0.47 0.13
CA ASP A 116 10.36 -0.86 -1.19
C ASP A 116 10.56 -2.38 -1.26
N ASP A 117 9.65 -3.07 -1.93
CA ASP A 117 9.65 -4.54 -2.09
C ASP A 117 10.58 -4.96 -3.23
N ALA A 118 11.88 -4.72 -3.05
CA ALA A 118 12.94 -5.06 -3.98
C ALA A 118 12.75 -4.48 -5.39
N SER A 119 12.44 -3.17 -5.48
CA SER A 119 12.42 -2.48 -6.77
C SER A 119 13.77 -2.59 -7.49
N PRO A 120 13.78 -2.72 -8.83
CA PRO A 120 15.02 -2.75 -9.61
C PRO A 120 15.92 -1.53 -9.34
N GLU A 121 15.30 -0.38 -9.13
CA GLU A 121 15.94 0.87 -8.72
C GLU A 121 15.38 1.29 -7.37
N PRO A 122 16.20 1.80 -6.43
CA PRO A 122 15.70 2.26 -5.14
C PRO A 122 14.59 3.29 -5.25
N VAL A 123 13.49 3.04 -4.57
CA VAL A 123 12.38 4.00 -4.48
C VAL A 123 12.83 5.31 -3.83
N ALA A 124 13.83 5.25 -2.93
CA ALA A 124 14.47 6.40 -2.30
C ALA A 124 14.91 7.45 -3.33
N ASP A 125 15.62 6.99 -4.37
CA ASP A 125 16.23 7.85 -5.37
C ASP A 125 15.18 8.48 -6.30
N ARG A 126 14.04 7.81 -6.44
CA ARG A 126 12.97 8.17 -7.37
C ARG A 126 11.89 9.04 -6.74
N LEU A 127 11.69 8.99 -5.41
CA LEU A 127 10.73 9.85 -4.72
C LEU A 127 11.19 11.32 -4.64
N GLY A 128 12.49 11.56 -4.71
CA GLY A 128 13.06 12.92 -4.71
C GLY A 128 13.26 13.53 -3.31
N PRO A 129 14.07 14.60 -3.21
CA PRO A 129 14.42 15.25 -1.94
C PRO A 129 13.29 16.10 -1.32
N ASP A 130 12.22 16.31 -2.07
CA ASP A 130 11.02 17.03 -1.66
C ASP A 130 10.11 16.17 -0.76
N VAL A 131 10.29 14.84 -0.75
CA VAL A 131 9.56 13.93 0.14
C VAL A 131 10.35 13.73 1.43
N ARG A 132 9.81 14.21 2.57
CA ARG A 132 10.49 14.13 3.88
C ARG A 132 9.54 13.73 5.00
N GLY A 133 10.12 13.21 6.09
CA GLY A 133 9.35 12.80 7.27
C GLY A 133 8.65 11.45 7.10
N ILE A 134 8.94 10.71 6.03
CA ILE A 134 8.55 9.31 5.87
C ILE A 134 9.68 8.40 6.35
N ARG A 135 9.32 7.21 6.84
CA ARG A 135 10.27 6.12 7.08
C ARG A 135 10.32 5.24 5.84
N LEU A 136 11.48 5.17 5.19
CA LEU A 136 11.68 4.28 4.04
C LEU A 136 12.41 3.02 4.48
N LEU A 137 11.80 1.87 4.23
CA LEU A 137 12.39 0.55 4.43
C LEU A 137 12.55 -0.11 3.06
N ARG A 138 13.63 -0.87 2.87
CA ARG A 138 13.84 -1.65 1.65
C ARG A 138 14.03 -3.12 2.00
N ASN A 139 13.29 -3.97 1.31
CA ASN A 139 13.48 -5.41 1.39
C ASN A 139 14.75 -5.82 0.61
N PRO A 140 15.51 -6.81 1.12
CA PRO A 140 16.62 -7.38 0.38
C PRO A 140 16.14 -8.05 -0.92
N THR A 141 17.05 -8.16 -1.87
CA THR A 141 16.79 -8.74 -3.21
C THR A 141 17.04 -10.24 -3.20
#